data_AF-A0A2E8JK57-F1
#
_entry.id   AF-A0A2E8JK57-F1
#
_cell.length_a   1.000
_cell.length_b   1.000
_cell.length_c   1.000
_cell.angle_alpha   90.00
_cell.angle_beta   90.00
_cell.angle_gamma   90.00
#
_symmetry.space_group_name_H-M   'P 1'
#
loop_
_entity.id
_entity.type
_entity.pdbx_description
1 polymer ?
#
loop_
_entity_poly.entity_id
_entity_poly.type
_entity_poly.pdbx_seq_one_letter_code
_entity_poly.pdbx_strand_id
1 'polypeptide(L)'
;MSKAEKEDTPEVKTDVFSDIVANSRPLAEIAASERILTSLEPRKPKKDAFFRCHPQLHALLNIYRDETNRVEYVLHDKVAPTVEALVGVRRVSLRLAANYCGDFFAWPVSIPADVKANRWHATAYQAMEQSIGSWIRLMPSSGHYIIYRREVNDAKDPTWPDEIRTDVDLARFAYGTGGAGDYIESLNHEVIKRLKGEI
;
A
#
# COMPACT_ATOMS: atom_id res chain seq x y z
N MET A 1 76.33 -3.68 -38.15
CA MET A 1 75.59 -4.12 -36.94
C MET A 1 74.79 -2.94 -36.42
N SER A 2 73.60 -3.20 -35.87
CA SER A 2 72.74 -2.28 -35.09
C SER A 2 71.88 -1.31 -35.90
N LYS A 3 70.57 -1.15 -35.69
CA LYS A 3 69.49 -1.96 -35.07
C LYS A 3 68.20 -1.28 -35.56
N ALA A 4 67.23 -2.05 -36.03
CA ALA A 4 65.91 -1.52 -36.37
C ALA A 4 65.18 -1.10 -35.09
N GLU A 5 64.74 0.15 -35.03
CA GLU A 5 63.91 0.69 -33.96
C GLU A 5 62.45 0.39 -34.32
N LYS A 6 61.84 -0.54 -33.57
CA LYS A 6 60.40 -0.80 -33.63
C LYS A 6 59.70 0.30 -32.85
N GLU A 7 58.90 1.12 -33.53
CA GLU A 7 57.89 1.95 -32.90
C GLU A 7 56.82 1.04 -32.27
N ASP A 8 56.84 0.97 -30.94
CA ASP A 8 55.81 0.34 -30.13
C ASP A 8 54.64 1.34 -30.03
N THR A 9 53.60 1.12 -30.83
CA THR A 9 52.36 1.91 -30.74
C THR A 9 51.61 1.42 -29.51
N PRO A 10 51.27 2.28 -28.52
CA PRO A 10 50.60 1.82 -27.33
C PRO A 10 49.17 1.38 -27.69
N GLU A 11 48.87 0.10 -27.48
CA GLU A 11 47.50 -0.40 -27.46
C GLU A 11 46.73 0.37 -26.39
N VAL A 12 45.86 1.27 -26.82
CA VAL A 12 44.89 1.93 -25.96
C VAL A 12 43.93 0.85 -25.48
N LYS A 13 44.13 0.35 -24.25
CA LYS A 13 43.14 -0.45 -23.55
C LYS A 13 41.88 0.41 -23.41
N THR A 14 40.90 0.15 -24.27
CA THR A 14 39.55 0.69 -24.12
C THR A 14 39.02 0.26 -22.76
N ASP A 15 38.66 1.23 -21.94
CA ASP A 15 38.10 1.01 -20.62
C ASP A 15 36.75 0.30 -20.78
N VAL A 16 36.55 -0.84 -20.14
CA VAL A 16 35.29 -1.59 -20.17
C VAL A 16 34.10 -0.72 -19.72
N PHE A 17 34.34 0.28 -18.86
CA PHE A 17 33.33 1.24 -18.45
C PHE A 17 32.97 2.26 -19.54
N SER A 18 33.85 2.49 -20.52
CA SER A 18 33.55 3.33 -21.68
C SER A 18 32.51 2.69 -22.59
N ASP A 19 32.54 1.36 -22.75
CA ASP A 19 31.53 0.59 -23.50
C ASP A 19 30.18 0.54 -22.76
N ILE A 20 30.18 0.51 -21.43
CA ILE A 20 28.96 0.53 -20.61
C ILE A 20 28.22 1.87 -20.73
N VAL A 21 28.96 2.98 -20.72
CA VAL A 21 28.38 4.33 -20.91
C VAL A 21 27.89 4.50 -22.34
N ALA A 22 28.64 4.02 -23.34
CA ALA A 22 28.24 4.10 -24.76
C ALA A 22 27.00 3.25 -25.08
N ASN A 23 26.77 2.16 -24.35
CA ASN A 23 25.59 1.31 -24.48
C ASN A 23 24.45 1.67 -23.51
N SER A 24 24.59 2.75 -22.74
CA SER A 24 23.54 3.25 -21.86
C SER A 24 22.43 3.87 -22.71
N ARG A 25 21.45 3.05 -23.10
CA ARG A 25 20.22 3.57 -23.69
C ARG A 25 19.44 4.31 -22.62
N PRO A 26 18.87 5.49 -22.92
CA PRO A 26 17.90 6.09 -22.01
C PRO A 26 16.75 5.11 -21.79
N LEU A 27 16.32 4.92 -20.53
CA LEU A 27 15.30 3.94 -20.14
C LEU A 27 13.99 4.06 -20.97
N ALA A 28 13.72 5.26 -21.49
CA ALA A 28 12.62 5.55 -22.39
C ALA A 28 12.63 4.76 -23.72
N GLU A 29 13.79 4.27 -24.20
CA GLU A 29 13.92 3.52 -25.45
C GLU A 29 13.75 1.99 -25.30
N ILE A 30 13.73 1.46 -24.07
CA ILE A 30 13.80 0.01 -23.84
C ILE A 30 12.42 -0.66 -23.90
N ALA A 31 11.35 0.05 -23.56
CA ALA A 31 9.95 -0.26 -23.92
C ALA A 31 9.05 0.80 -23.31
N ALA A 32 8.06 1.29 -24.06
CA ALA A 32 6.88 1.89 -23.45
C ALA A 32 6.11 0.76 -22.75
N SER A 33 6.43 0.48 -21.49
CA SER A 33 5.72 -0.50 -20.67
C SER A 33 4.68 0.20 -19.79
N GLU A 34 3.46 -0.32 -19.81
CA GLU A 34 2.38 0.12 -18.94
C GLU A 34 2.39 -0.74 -17.66
N ARG A 35 2.35 -0.08 -16.50
CA ARG A 35 2.28 -0.76 -15.20
C ARG A 35 0.84 -1.19 -14.96
N ILE A 36 0.54 -2.47 -15.17
CA ILE A 36 -0.76 -3.07 -14.82
C ILE A 36 -0.81 -3.33 -13.31
N LEU A 37 -1.84 -2.83 -12.65
CA LEU A 37 -2.07 -3.12 -11.24
C LEU A 37 -2.73 -4.50 -11.10
N THR A 38 -2.04 -5.45 -10.46
CA THR A 38 -2.54 -6.82 -10.24
C THR A 38 -3.01 -7.06 -8.82
N SER A 39 -2.44 -6.35 -7.85
CA SER A 39 -2.82 -6.43 -6.44
C SER A 39 -2.51 -5.12 -5.72
N LEU A 40 -3.16 -4.92 -4.58
CA LEU A 40 -3.00 -3.72 -3.77
C LEU A 40 -2.71 -4.13 -2.33
N GLU A 41 -1.53 -3.82 -1.82
CA GLU A 41 -1.17 -4.21 -0.45
C GLU A 41 -2.04 -3.48 0.59
N PRO A 42 -2.79 -4.19 1.45
CA PRO A 42 -3.47 -3.57 2.58
C PRO A 42 -2.46 -3.23 3.69
N ARG A 43 -2.14 -1.95 3.84
CA ARG A 43 -1.19 -1.49 4.88
C ARG A 43 -1.38 -0.04 5.28
N LYS A 44 -0.80 0.30 6.44
CA LYS A 44 -0.63 1.70 6.84
C LYS A 44 0.40 2.43 5.94
N PRO A 45 0.29 3.77 5.82
CA PRO A 45 1.34 4.60 5.23
C PRO A 45 2.66 4.43 5.99
N LYS A 46 3.79 4.50 5.27
CA LYS A 46 5.13 4.49 5.87
C LYS A 46 5.42 5.84 6.55
N LYS A 47 6.18 5.83 7.64
CA LYS A 47 6.45 7.03 8.48
C LYS A 47 7.28 8.12 7.78
N ASP A 48 8.01 7.71 6.75
CA ASP A 48 8.95 8.49 5.96
C ASP A 48 8.37 8.92 4.60
N ALA A 49 7.12 8.55 4.30
CA ALA A 49 6.49 8.85 3.01
C ALA A 49 5.30 9.81 3.17
N PHE A 50 5.24 10.81 2.29
CA PHE A 50 4.00 11.53 2.04
C PHE A 50 3.08 10.67 1.18
N PHE A 51 1.79 10.70 1.50
CA PHE A 51 0.76 9.98 0.79
C PHE A 51 -0.49 10.84 0.60
N ARG A 52 -1.33 10.44 -0.35
CA ARG A 52 -2.63 11.02 -0.62
C ARG A 52 -3.65 9.90 -0.78
N CYS A 53 -4.86 10.10 -0.27
CA CYS A 53 -5.98 9.17 -0.50
C CYS A 53 -6.81 9.62 -1.71
N HIS A 54 -7.40 8.65 -2.40
CA HIS A 54 -8.33 8.91 -3.48
C HIS A 54 -9.57 9.64 -2.93
N PRO A 55 -10.07 10.70 -3.61
CA PRO A 55 -11.15 11.52 -3.06
C PRO A 55 -12.50 10.80 -2.89
N GLN A 56 -12.88 9.92 -3.82
CA GLN A 56 -14.18 9.24 -3.77
C GLN A 56 -14.08 7.74 -3.42
N LEU A 57 -13.08 7.02 -3.92
CA LEU A 57 -12.97 5.56 -3.76
C LEU A 57 -12.63 5.16 -2.32
N HIS A 58 -13.60 4.50 -1.68
CA HIS A 58 -13.44 3.87 -0.38
C HIS A 58 -14.43 2.71 -0.23
N ALA A 59 -14.06 1.70 0.55
CA ALA A 59 -14.94 0.59 0.90
C ALA A 59 -15.08 0.47 2.42
N LEU A 60 -16.29 0.20 2.90
CA LEU A 60 -16.54 -0.10 4.31
C LEU A 60 -16.44 -1.60 4.53
N LEU A 61 -15.53 -2.03 5.40
CA LEU A 61 -15.26 -3.44 5.63
C LEU A 61 -15.33 -3.79 7.12
N ASN A 62 -15.82 -5.00 7.39
CA ASN A 62 -15.74 -5.65 8.69
C ASN A 62 -14.50 -6.55 8.69
N ILE A 63 -13.52 -6.27 9.55
CA ILE A 63 -12.26 -7.02 9.63
C ILE A 63 -12.15 -7.72 10.98
N TYR A 64 -11.86 -9.01 10.92
CA TYR A 64 -11.36 -9.79 12.04
C TYR A 64 -9.87 -10.07 11.84
N ARG A 65 -9.08 -9.85 12.88
CA ARG A 65 -7.65 -10.18 12.89
C ARG A 65 -7.42 -11.38 13.78
N ASP A 66 -6.91 -12.44 13.18
CA ASP A 66 -6.43 -13.60 13.89
C ASP A 66 -5.02 -13.30 14.43
N GLU A 67 -4.92 -12.96 15.72
CA GLU A 67 -3.63 -12.63 16.33
C GLU A 67 -2.71 -13.85 16.47
N THR A 68 -3.24 -15.08 16.44
CA THR A 68 -2.45 -16.31 16.49
C THR A 68 -1.68 -16.51 15.20
N ASN A 69 -2.37 -16.41 14.05
CA ASN A 69 -1.77 -16.61 12.74
C ASN A 69 -1.30 -15.30 12.07
N ARG A 70 -1.62 -14.15 12.67
CA ARG A 70 -1.33 -12.80 12.15
C ARG A 70 -1.94 -12.55 10.77
N VAL A 71 -3.14 -13.07 10.54
CA VAL A 71 -3.90 -12.91 9.29
C VAL A 71 -5.11 -12.02 9.54
N GLU A 72 -5.41 -11.14 8.57
CA GLU A 72 -6.63 -10.32 8.57
C GLU A 72 -7.65 -10.91 7.60
N TYR A 73 -8.87 -11.09 8.09
CA TYR A 73 -10.00 -11.62 7.35
C TYR A 73 -11.06 -10.53 7.17
N VAL A 74 -11.47 -10.31 5.93
CA VAL A 74 -12.67 -9.52 5.63
C VAL A 74 -13.88 -10.41 5.83
N LEU A 75 -14.83 -9.95 6.62
CA LEU A 75 -16.04 -10.69 6.95
C LEU A 75 -17.20 -10.22 6.08
N HIS A 76 -17.94 -11.16 5.50
CA HIS A 76 -19.24 -10.88 4.94
C HIS A 76 -20.22 -10.42 6.04
N ASP A 77 -21.12 -9.50 5.72
CA ASP A 77 -22.15 -8.95 6.62
C ASP A 77 -23.02 -9.99 7.35
N LYS A 78 -23.21 -11.20 6.80
CA LYS A 78 -23.95 -12.27 7.47
C LYS A 78 -23.13 -13.03 8.52
N VAL A 79 -21.80 -12.96 8.43
CA VAL A 79 -20.84 -13.58 9.36
C VAL A 79 -20.40 -12.59 10.43
N ALA A 80 -20.26 -11.32 10.07
CA ALA A 80 -19.73 -10.27 10.96
C ALA A 80 -20.43 -10.19 12.32
N PRO A 81 -21.79 -10.25 12.45
CA PRO A 81 -22.46 -10.20 13.75
C PRO A 81 -22.08 -11.36 14.68
N THR A 82 -21.89 -12.57 14.13
CA THR A 82 -21.50 -13.74 14.91
C THR A 82 -20.07 -13.60 15.42
N VAL A 83 -19.14 -13.13 14.58
CA VAL A 83 -17.75 -12.91 15.00
C VAL A 83 -17.64 -11.78 16.00
N GLU A 84 -18.38 -10.69 15.79
CA GLU A 84 -18.47 -9.56 16.72
C GLU A 84 -18.88 -10.02 18.11
N ALA A 85 -19.91 -10.88 18.21
CA ALA A 85 -20.38 -11.41 19.49
C ALA A 85 -19.36 -12.32 20.21
N LEU A 86 -18.44 -12.95 19.47
CA LEU A 86 -17.44 -13.88 20.03
C LEU A 86 -16.16 -13.18 20.47
N VAL A 87 -15.61 -12.32 19.61
CA VAL A 87 -14.25 -11.76 19.78
C VAL A 87 -14.14 -10.27 19.42
N GLY A 88 -15.24 -9.66 18.97
CA GLY A 88 -15.25 -8.29 18.45
C GLY A 88 -14.77 -8.21 16.99
N VAL A 89 -15.26 -7.19 16.28
CA VAL A 89 -14.93 -6.93 14.87
C VAL A 89 -14.54 -5.46 14.70
N ARG A 90 -13.53 -5.22 13.86
CA ARG A 90 -13.12 -3.86 13.52
C ARG A 90 -13.82 -3.41 12.25
N ARG A 91 -14.61 -2.34 12.36
CA ARG A 91 -15.11 -1.60 11.21
C ARG A 91 -14.01 -0.68 10.68
N VAL A 92 -13.69 -0.80 9.39
CA VAL A 92 -12.68 0.04 8.73
C VAL A 92 -13.23 0.70 7.48
N SER A 93 -12.71 1.89 7.16
CA SER A 93 -12.77 2.48 5.84
C SER A 93 -11.48 2.12 5.11
N LEU A 94 -11.57 1.28 4.10
CA LEU A 94 -10.47 0.99 3.20
C LEU A 94 -10.35 2.12 2.18
N ARG A 95 -9.20 2.79 2.11
CA ARG A 95 -8.94 3.89 1.17
C ARG A 95 -7.88 3.48 0.15
N LEU A 96 -8.11 3.79 -1.13
CA LEU A 96 -7.04 3.77 -2.12
C LEU A 96 -6.09 4.94 -1.82
N ALA A 97 -4.81 4.67 -1.66
CA ALA A 97 -3.80 5.68 -1.37
C ALA A 97 -2.60 5.53 -2.29
N ALA A 98 -1.98 6.66 -2.61
CA ALA A 98 -0.75 6.74 -3.38
C ALA A 98 0.33 7.44 -2.56
N ASN A 99 1.57 6.96 -2.62
CA ASN A 99 2.72 7.73 -2.16
C ASN A 99 3.16 8.73 -3.24
N TYR A 100 4.06 9.66 -2.87
CA TYR A 100 4.56 10.64 -3.83
C TYR A 100 5.42 10.03 -4.96
N CYS A 101 5.93 8.81 -4.76
CA CYS A 101 6.67 8.06 -5.78
C CYS A 101 5.76 7.37 -6.80
N GLY A 102 4.44 7.41 -6.62
CA GLY A 102 3.46 6.77 -7.51
C GLY A 102 3.13 5.32 -7.17
N ASP A 103 3.51 4.81 -6.00
CA ASP A 103 3.05 3.49 -5.52
C ASP A 103 1.70 3.57 -4.85
N PHE A 104 0.79 2.69 -5.29
CA PHE A 104 -0.53 2.53 -4.70
C PHE A 104 -0.53 1.51 -3.57
N PHE A 105 -1.40 1.71 -2.60
CA PHE A 105 -1.69 0.78 -1.52
C PHE A 105 -3.11 0.98 -1.01
N ALA A 106 -3.66 -0.03 -0.33
CA ALA A 106 -4.96 0.06 0.31
C ALA A 106 -4.72 0.36 1.78
N TRP A 107 -5.28 1.45 2.30
CA TRP A 107 -5.14 1.78 3.71
C TRP A 107 -6.42 1.43 4.47
N PRO A 108 -6.46 0.34 5.25
CA PRO A 108 -7.57 0.06 6.15
C PRO A 108 -7.48 0.95 7.38
N VAL A 109 -8.38 1.93 7.49
CA VAL A 109 -8.44 2.87 8.61
C VAL A 109 -9.61 2.54 9.51
N SER A 110 -9.35 2.22 10.78
CA SER A 110 -10.41 1.99 11.77
C SER A 110 -11.36 3.18 11.84
N ILE A 111 -12.66 2.92 11.73
CA ILE A 111 -13.69 3.94 11.93
C ILE A 111 -13.86 4.11 13.45
N PRO A 112 -13.64 5.31 14.01
CA PRO A 112 -13.87 5.56 15.42
C PRO A 112 -15.36 5.40 15.74
N ALA A 113 -15.72 4.42 16.59
CA ALA A 113 -17.12 4.14 16.93
C ALA A 113 -17.67 5.01 18.07
N ASP A 114 -16.83 5.68 18.86
CA ASP A 114 -17.24 6.46 20.05
C ASP A 114 -16.20 7.55 20.44
N VAL A 115 -16.59 8.50 21.30
CA VAL A 115 -15.76 9.60 21.83
C VAL A 115 -14.55 9.09 22.63
N LYS A 116 -14.62 7.87 23.17
CA LYS A 116 -13.49 7.16 23.82
C LYS A 116 -12.66 6.31 22.86
N ALA A 117 -12.82 6.47 21.55
CA ALA A 117 -12.00 5.76 20.57
C ALA A 117 -10.51 5.94 20.88
N ASN A 118 -9.77 4.85 20.72
CA ASN A 118 -8.31 4.85 20.85
C ASN A 118 -7.74 6.01 20.03
N ARG A 119 -6.97 6.91 20.68
CA ARG A 119 -6.38 8.10 20.05
C ARG A 119 -5.58 7.79 18.79
N TRP A 120 -4.98 6.60 18.72
CA TRP A 120 -4.33 6.10 17.50
C TRP A 120 -5.28 5.99 16.32
N HIS A 121 -6.47 5.42 16.53
CA HIS A 121 -7.48 5.29 15.48
C HIS A 121 -8.09 6.65 15.12
N ALA A 122 -8.39 7.49 16.12
CA ALA A 122 -8.92 8.82 15.88
C ALA A 122 -7.97 9.69 15.03
N THR A 123 -6.68 9.74 15.40
CA THR A 123 -5.68 10.53 14.65
C THR A 123 -5.35 9.93 13.28
N ALA A 124 -5.36 8.59 13.14
CA ALA A 124 -5.25 7.95 11.83
C ALA A 124 -6.42 8.32 10.91
N TYR A 125 -7.65 8.30 11.44
CA TYR A 125 -8.85 8.70 10.70
C TYR A 125 -8.80 10.17 10.28
N GLN A 126 -8.38 11.07 11.18
CA GLN A 126 -8.19 12.49 10.85
C GLN A 126 -7.11 12.70 9.76
N ALA A 127 -6.02 11.94 9.80
CA ALA A 127 -4.98 12.00 8.78
C ALA A 127 -5.49 11.51 7.42
N MET A 128 -6.31 10.46 7.43
CA MET A 128 -6.98 9.94 6.25
C MET A 128 -7.87 11.00 5.60
N GLU A 129 -8.74 11.65 6.37
CA GLU A 129 -9.61 12.72 5.87
C GLU A 129 -8.80 13.89 5.28
N GLN A 130 -7.74 14.33 5.95
CA GLN A 130 -6.86 15.38 5.42
C GLN A 130 -6.10 14.95 4.17
N SER A 131 -5.76 13.67 4.05
CA SER A 131 -5.01 13.14 2.92
C SER A 131 -5.82 13.07 1.63
N ILE A 132 -7.13 13.30 1.66
CA ILE A 132 -7.95 13.44 0.46
C ILE A 132 -7.57 14.73 -0.30
N GLY A 133 -7.44 15.84 0.43
CA GLY A 133 -7.17 17.17 -0.13
C GLY A 133 -5.70 17.59 -0.11
N SER A 134 -4.82 16.84 0.56
CA SER A 134 -3.42 17.25 0.75
C SER A 134 -2.48 16.06 0.82
N TRP A 135 -1.21 16.29 0.49
CA TRP A 135 -0.14 15.32 0.77
C TRP A 135 0.18 15.32 2.25
N ILE A 136 -0.05 14.19 2.91
CA ILE A 136 0.10 14.01 4.35
C ILE A 136 1.20 13.00 4.64
N ARG A 137 1.96 13.20 5.72
CA ARG A 137 2.85 12.19 6.30
C ARG A 137 2.49 11.94 7.75
N LEU A 138 2.40 10.67 8.12
CA LEU A 138 2.06 10.21 9.46
C LEU A 138 3.34 9.85 10.23
N MET A 139 3.52 10.41 11.42
CA MET A 139 4.59 10.01 12.33
C MET A 139 3.99 9.46 13.62
N PRO A 140 4.37 8.25 14.06
CA PRO A 140 3.95 7.75 15.35
C PRO A 140 4.59 8.59 16.47
N SER A 141 3.79 8.95 17.47
CA SER A 141 4.21 9.63 18.71
C SER A 141 3.65 8.89 19.93
N SER A 142 3.89 9.39 21.14
CA SER A 142 3.36 8.79 22.37
C SER A 142 1.82 8.87 22.39
N GLY A 143 1.17 7.75 22.07
CA GLY A 143 -0.28 7.56 22.17
C GLY A 143 -1.13 8.09 21.01
N HIS A 144 -0.52 8.60 19.93
CA HIS A 144 -1.24 9.12 18.75
C HIS A 144 -0.30 9.34 17.55
N TYR A 145 -0.87 9.63 16.38
CA TYR A 145 -0.10 10.08 15.22
C TYR A 145 -0.01 11.60 15.14
N ILE A 146 1.18 12.11 14.80
CA ILE A 146 1.41 13.49 14.37
C ILE A 146 1.25 13.53 12.84
N ILE A 147 0.53 14.54 12.35
CA ILE A 147 0.19 14.73 10.94
C ILE A 147 1.02 15.88 10.40
N TYR A 148 1.84 15.61 9.39
CA TYR A 148 2.57 16.64 8.66
C TYR A 148 1.92 16.86 7.31
N ARG A 149 1.61 18.12 6.99
CA ARG A 149 1.13 18.53 5.67
C ARG A 149 2.30 19.02 4.84
N ARG A 150 2.33 18.67 3.56
CA ARG A 150 3.29 19.24 2.61
C ARG A 150 2.85 20.66 2.19
N GLU A 151 3.77 21.61 2.22
CA GLU A 151 3.50 23.05 1.94
C GLU A 151 3.96 23.51 0.53
N VAL A 152 4.41 22.59 -0.32
CA VAL A 152 4.91 22.93 -1.65
C VAL A 152 3.73 23.30 -2.57
N ASN A 153 3.73 24.55 -3.04
CA ASN A 153 2.86 25.00 -4.12
C ASN A 153 3.21 24.19 -5.38
N ASP A 154 2.21 23.63 -6.07
CA ASP A 154 2.34 22.75 -7.26
C ASP A 154 2.69 21.27 -7.00
N ALA A 155 2.36 20.74 -5.82
CA ALA A 155 2.43 19.30 -5.61
C ALA A 155 1.51 18.55 -6.60
N LYS A 156 2.11 17.82 -7.54
CA LYS A 156 1.38 16.99 -8.52
C LYS A 156 0.41 16.03 -7.83
N ASP A 157 -0.78 15.91 -8.41
CA ASP A 157 -1.78 14.93 -8.02
C ASP A 157 -1.37 13.50 -8.43
N PRO A 158 -1.70 12.48 -7.64
CA PRO A 158 -1.52 11.09 -8.07
C PRO A 158 -2.31 10.83 -9.36
N THR A 159 -1.71 10.07 -10.26
CA THR A 159 -2.42 9.48 -11.40
C THR A 159 -3.00 8.16 -10.93
N TRP A 160 -4.31 8.06 -10.77
CA TRP A 160 -4.94 6.88 -10.18
C TRP A 160 -5.01 5.71 -11.18
N PRO A 161 -4.93 4.45 -10.70
CA PRO A 161 -5.03 3.27 -11.57
C PRO A 161 -6.44 3.12 -12.16
N ASP A 162 -6.53 2.85 -13.45
CA ASP A 162 -7.80 2.64 -14.15
C ASP A 162 -8.47 1.32 -13.76
N GLU A 163 -7.73 0.38 -13.19
CA GLU A 163 -8.24 -0.93 -12.75
C GLU A 163 -9.14 -0.84 -11.52
N ILE A 164 -9.02 0.21 -10.72
CA ILE A 164 -9.82 0.41 -9.50
C ILE A 164 -10.83 1.52 -9.75
N ARG A 165 -12.03 1.14 -10.20
CA ARG A 165 -13.12 2.08 -10.51
C ARG A 165 -14.21 2.12 -9.45
N THR A 166 -14.33 1.08 -8.64
CA THR A 166 -15.37 0.93 -7.63
C THR A 166 -14.79 0.56 -6.26
N ASP A 167 -15.61 0.70 -5.23
CA ASP A 167 -15.34 0.22 -3.88
C ASP A 167 -15.15 -1.31 -3.83
N VAL A 168 -15.92 -2.05 -4.62
CA VAL A 168 -15.79 -3.50 -4.78
C VAL A 168 -14.44 -3.86 -5.42
N ASP A 169 -14.01 -3.14 -6.47
CA ASP A 169 -12.70 -3.36 -7.07
C ASP A 169 -11.59 -3.11 -6.05
N LEU A 170 -11.69 -2.01 -5.28
CA LEU A 170 -10.72 -1.70 -4.22
C LEU A 170 -10.61 -2.83 -3.19
N ALA A 171 -11.74 -3.33 -2.70
CA ALA A 171 -11.77 -4.45 -1.77
C ALA A 171 -11.19 -5.74 -2.39
N ARG A 172 -11.54 -6.03 -3.66
CA ARG A 172 -11.06 -7.21 -4.39
C ARG A 172 -9.56 -7.16 -4.65
N PHE A 173 -9.00 -6.01 -5.04
CA PHE A 173 -7.55 -5.87 -5.26
C PHE A 173 -6.77 -5.95 -3.94
N ALA A 174 -7.38 -5.54 -2.82
CA ALA A 174 -6.74 -5.56 -1.50
C ALA A 174 -6.78 -6.92 -0.79
N TYR A 175 -7.93 -7.61 -0.85
CA TYR A 175 -8.22 -8.82 -0.07
C TYR A 175 -8.74 -10.00 -0.92
N GLY A 176 -8.81 -9.86 -2.24
CA GLY A 176 -9.15 -10.94 -3.16
C GLY A 176 -7.93 -11.70 -3.67
N THR A 177 -8.08 -12.37 -4.83
CA THR A 177 -7.02 -13.21 -5.42
C THR A 177 -5.80 -12.37 -5.80
N GLY A 178 -4.72 -12.47 -5.00
CA GLY A 178 -3.49 -11.69 -5.16
C GLY A 178 -3.25 -10.63 -4.08
N GLY A 179 -4.25 -10.36 -3.23
CA GLY A 179 -4.15 -9.52 -2.03
C GLY A 179 -3.47 -10.24 -0.85
N ALA A 180 -3.27 -9.52 0.27
CA ALA A 180 -2.57 -10.04 1.44
C ALA A 180 -3.49 -10.57 2.56
N GLY A 181 -4.81 -10.66 2.31
CA GLY A 181 -5.77 -11.20 3.28
C GLY A 181 -6.79 -12.11 2.60
N ASP A 182 -7.78 -12.54 3.38
CA ASP A 182 -8.74 -13.56 2.97
C ASP A 182 -10.19 -13.14 3.31
N TYR A 183 -11.18 -13.76 2.66
CA TYR A 183 -12.59 -13.39 2.76
C TYR A 183 -13.42 -14.52 3.36
N ILE A 184 -14.13 -14.24 4.46
CA ILE A 184 -14.99 -15.21 5.13
C ILE A 184 -16.46 -14.89 4.85
N GLU A 185 -17.09 -15.76 4.06
CA GLU A 185 -18.50 -15.68 3.71
C GLU A 185 -19.39 -16.74 4.35
N SER A 186 -18.85 -17.63 5.18
CA SER A 186 -19.65 -18.73 5.74
C SER A 186 -19.35 -18.96 7.21
N LEU A 187 -20.38 -19.26 7.99
CA LEU A 187 -20.25 -19.67 9.39
C LEU A 187 -19.58 -21.04 9.54
N ASN A 188 -19.48 -21.81 8.46
CA ASN A 188 -18.78 -23.10 8.43
C ASN A 188 -17.27 -22.97 8.17
N HIS A 189 -16.75 -21.75 8.00
CA HIS A 189 -15.32 -21.51 7.81
C HIS A 189 -14.52 -21.95 9.04
N GLU A 190 -13.34 -22.53 8.84
CA GLU A 190 -12.51 -23.14 9.90
C GLU A 190 -12.22 -22.16 11.04
N VAL A 191 -11.83 -20.92 10.70
CA VAL A 191 -11.61 -19.84 11.68
C VAL A 191 -12.82 -19.63 12.58
N ILE A 192 -14.04 -19.68 12.03
CA ILE A 192 -15.27 -19.46 12.79
C ILE A 192 -15.55 -20.65 13.72
N LYS A 193 -15.34 -21.87 13.25
CA LYS A 193 -15.46 -23.09 14.06
C LYS A 193 -14.51 -23.08 15.25
N ARG A 194 -13.24 -22.70 15.01
CA ARG A 194 -12.24 -22.54 16.06
C ARG A 194 -12.63 -21.46 17.07
N LEU A 195 -13.14 -20.32 16.62
CA LEU A 195 -13.63 -19.25 17.51
C LEU A 195 -14.80 -19.70 18.40
N LYS A 196 -15.60 -20.67 17.93
CA LYS A 196 -16.69 -21.28 18.71
C LYS A 196 -16.23 -22.46 19.58
N GLY A 197 -14.98 -22.91 19.47
CA GLY A 197 -14.47 -24.10 20.15
C GLY A 197 -14.99 -25.43 19.58
N GLU A 198 -15.41 -25.45 18.31
CA GLU A 198 -15.91 -26.66 17.63
C GLU A 198 -14.78 -27.57 17.10
N ILE A 199 -13.54 -27.05 17.02
CA ILE A 199 -12.32 -27.75 16.59
C ILE A 199 -11.11 -27.29 17.41
#